data_AF-A0A0S9MSL7-F1
#
_entry.id   AF-A0A0S9MSL7-F1
#
_cell.length_a   1.000
_cell.length_b   1.000
_cell.length_c   1.000
_cell.angle_alpha   90.00
_cell.angle_beta   90.00
_cell.angle_gamma   90.00
#
_symmetry.space_group_name_H-M   'P 1'
#
loop_
_entity.id
_entity.type
_entity.pdbx_description
1 polymer ?
#
loop_
_entity_poly.entity_id
_entity_poly.type
_entity_poly.pdbx_seq_one_letter_code
_entity_poly.pdbx_strand_id
1 'polypeptide(L)'
;MNILTFEAHQAPAQGDASALVVDNTVDPRSIALDGVQRIDLHFPKFTDGRAYSQAYLLRRRLGFAGEIRATGDVLIDQLVQMARSGFTTAVLRQGLKADAAQRQFDRFKGFYQGDAAHPAPHFAEADNAAADAAEVERQVAA
;
A
#
# COMPACT_ATOMS: atom_id res chain seq x y z
N MET A 1 -4.35 -6.73 -0.43
CA MET A 1 -2.95 -6.75 0.06
C MET A 1 -2.57 -8.19 0.32
N ASN A 2 -1.38 -8.61 -0.09
CA ASN A 2 -0.83 -9.94 0.22
C ASN A 2 -0.17 -9.94 1.61
N ILE A 3 -0.38 -10.98 2.41
CA ILE A 3 0.15 -11.08 3.78
C ILE A 3 1.06 -12.31 3.87
N LEU A 4 2.32 -12.09 4.23
CA LEU A 4 3.32 -13.12 4.39
C LEU A 4 3.65 -13.31 5.88
N THR A 5 3.91 -14.55 6.29
CA THR A 5 4.56 -14.79 7.59
C THR A 5 6.05 -14.44 7.48
N PHE A 6 6.69 -14.25 8.63
CA PHE A 6 8.13 -13.99 8.69
C PHE A 6 8.95 -15.06 7.95
N GLU A 7 8.58 -16.34 8.10
CA GLU A 7 9.29 -17.47 7.51
C GLU A 7 9.10 -17.59 5.99
N ALA A 8 7.97 -17.07 5.47
CA ALA A 8 7.69 -17.08 4.04
C ALA A 8 8.40 -15.93 3.29
N HIS A 9 8.95 -14.95 4.03
CA HIS A 9 9.66 -13.83 3.44
C HIS A 9 11.08 -14.23 3.03
N GLN A 10 11.44 -13.87 1.81
CA GLN A 10 12.79 -13.95 1.29
C GLN A 10 13.26 -12.54 0.94
N ALA A 11 14.42 -12.17 1.51
CA ALA A 11 15.11 -10.95 1.12
C ALA A 11 15.53 -11.03 -0.37
N PRO A 12 15.73 -9.88 -1.04
CA PRO A 12 16.31 -9.86 -2.39
C PRO A 12 17.59 -10.70 -2.47
N ALA A 13 17.72 -11.49 -3.54
CA ALA A 13 18.95 -12.22 -3.81
C ALA A 13 20.09 -11.23 -4.08
N GLN A 14 21.31 -11.62 -3.74
CA GLN A 14 22.46 -10.75 -3.96
C GLN A 14 22.67 -10.50 -5.46
N GLY A 15 22.69 -9.22 -5.87
CA GLY A 15 22.79 -8.81 -7.27
C GLY A 15 21.46 -8.72 -8.03
N ASP A 16 20.32 -8.96 -7.36
CA ASP A 16 19.00 -8.76 -7.97
C ASP A 16 18.67 -7.27 -8.06
N ALA A 17 18.88 -6.69 -9.24
CA ALA A 17 18.53 -5.29 -9.52
C ALA A 17 17.01 -5.03 -9.58
N SER A 18 16.18 -6.07 -9.64
CA SER A 18 14.72 -5.93 -9.71
C SER A 18 14.06 -5.74 -8.34
N ALA A 19 14.79 -5.94 -7.24
CA ALA A 19 14.29 -5.81 -5.89
C ALA A 19 15.22 -4.97 -5.00
N LEU A 20 14.68 -3.88 -4.44
CA LEU A 20 15.44 -2.97 -3.57
C LEU A 20 15.00 -3.09 -2.11
N VAL A 21 15.96 -3.05 -1.19
CA VAL A 21 15.69 -2.80 0.24
C VAL A 21 16.03 -1.36 0.54
N VAL A 22 15.06 -0.60 1.03
CA VAL A 22 15.22 0.84 1.30
C VAL A 22 15.08 1.08 2.79
N ASP A 23 16.12 1.69 3.37
CA ASP A 23 16.12 2.10 4.77
C ASP A 23 15.11 3.23 5.01
N ASN A 24 14.54 3.28 6.21
CA ASN A 24 13.47 4.24 6.54
C ASN A 24 13.94 5.70 6.69
N THR A 25 15.25 5.97 6.56
CA THR A 25 15.84 7.31 6.51
C THR A 25 16.12 7.81 5.09
N VAL A 26 16.07 6.93 4.08
CA VAL A 26 16.34 7.28 2.69
C VAL A 26 15.14 7.99 2.08
N ASP A 27 15.37 9.07 1.33
CA ASP A 27 14.31 9.70 0.52
C ASP A 27 14.08 8.87 -0.76
N PRO A 28 12.87 8.33 -1.02
CA PRO A 28 12.61 7.57 -2.23
C PRO A 28 12.86 8.34 -3.53
N ARG A 29 12.87 9.69 -3.50
CA ARG A 29 13.13 10.52 -4.68
C ARG A 29 14.59 10.48 -5.14
N SER A 30 15.52 10.02 -4.31
CA SER A 30 16.93 9.88 -4.68
C SER A 30 17.28 8.52 -5.30
N ILE A 31 16.30 7.63 -5.45
CA ILE A 31 16.50 6.25 -5.90
C ILE A 31 16.07 6.11 -7.37
N ALA A 32 16.88 5.45 -8.19
CA ALA A 32 16.49 5.07 -9.54
C ALA A 32 15.53 3.87 -9.49
N LEU A 33 14.37 4.00 -10.12
CA LEU A 33 13.30 2.98 -10.09
C LEU A 33 13.21 2.16 -11.40
N ASP A 34 14.07 2.45 -12.38
CA ASP A 34 14.05 1.78 -13.69
C ASP A 34 14.36 0.28 -13.55
N GLY A 35 13.43 -0.55 -14.01
CA GLY A 35 13.56 -2.02 -13.93
C GLY A 35 13.28 -2.61 -12.53
N VAL A 36 12.95 -1.79 -11.54
CA VAL A 36 12.61 -2.25 -10.19
C VAL A 36 11.17 -2.76 -10.18
N GLN A 37 10.99 -3.99 -9.71
CA GLN A 37 9.69 -4.67 -9.61
C GLN A 37 9.21 -4.76 -8.16
N ARG A 38 10.13 -4.71 -7.19
CA ARG A 38 9.83 -4.78 -5.76
C ARG A 38 10.67 -3.80 -4.95
N ILE A 39 10.04 -3.12 -3.99
CA ILE A 39 10.71 -2.30 -2.97
C ILE A 39 10.27 -2.77 -1.59
N ASP A 40 11.23 -3.21 -0.79
CA ASP A 40 11.05 -3.58 0.60
C ASP A 40 11.36 -2.36 1.49
N LEU A 41 10.34 -1.87 2.19
CA LEU A 41 10.47 -0.78 3.16
C LEU A 41 10.49 -1.37 4.57
N HIS A 42 11.52 -1.03 5.32
CA HIS A 42 11.76 -1.61 6.64
C HIS A 42 11.15 -0.76 7.77
N PHE A 43 10.48 -1.44 8.71
CA PHE A 43 9.99 -0.87 9.97
C PHE A 43 10.88 -1.36 11.13
N PRO A 44 11.82 -0.54 11.63
CA PRO A 44 12.69 -0.94 12.74
C PRO A 44 11.91 -1.15 14.05
N LYS A 45 10.79 -0.44 14.21
CA LYS A 45 9.88 -0.55 15.35
C LYS A 45 8.46 -0.22 14.89
N PHE A 46 7.45 -0.86 15.48
CA PHE A 46 6.04 -0.67 15.11
C PHE A 46 5.56 0.80 15.23
N THR A 47 6.22 1.61 16.06
CA THR A 47 5.89 3.04 16.25
C THR A 47 6.51 3.95 15.18
N ASP A 48 7.31 3.42 14.26
CA ASP A 48 7.96 4.22 13.22
C ASP A 48 7.03 4.39 12.00
N GLY A 49 6.68 5.64 11.70
CA GLY A 49 5.77 5.98 10.61
C GLY A 49 6.45 6.28 9.26
N ARG A 50 7.78 6.38 9.18
CA ARG A 50 8.46 6.93 7.98
C ARG A 50 8.20 6.11 6.72
N ALA A 51 8.17 4.79 6.84
CA ALA A 51 7.92 3.88 5.73
C ALA A 51 6.50 4.06 5.12
N TYR A 52 5.50 4.55 5.88
CA TYR A 52 4.20 4.92 5.30
C TYR A 52 4.32 6.11 4.34
N SER A 53 5.06 7.14 4.75
CA SER A 53 5.32 8.30 3.90
C SER A 53 6.12 7.91 2.66
N GLN A 54 7.11 7.03 2.81
CA GLN A 54 7.87 6.49 1.68
C GLN A 54 6.96 5.73 0.70
N ALA A 55 6.12 4.81 1.18
CA ALA A 55 5.18 4.07 0.34
C ALA A 55 4.20 4.99 -0.39
N TYR A 56 3.66 6.00 0.31
CA TYR A 56 2.75 6.97 -0.29
C TYR A 56 3.44 7.79 -1.39
N LEU A 57 4.67 8.27 -1.14
CA LEU A 57 5.46 9.00 -2.14
C LEU A 57 5.76 8.13 -3.37
N LEU A 58 6.21 6.89 -3.16
CA LEU A 58 6.47 5.92 -4.22
C LEU A 58 5.23 5.74 -5.11
N ARG A 59 4.07 5.52 -4.49
CA ARG A 59 2.83 5.25 -5.23
C ARG A 59 2.24 6.50 -5.91
N ARG A 60 2.16 7.63 -5.19
CA ARG A 60 1.40 8.83 -5.62
C ARG A 60 2.22 9.88 -6.34
N ARG A 61 3.52 9.96 -6.10
CA ARG A 61 4.38 11.03 -6.63
C ARG A 61 5.39 10.49 -7.63
N LEU A 62 5.93 9.31 -7.37
CA LEU A 62 6.92 8.66 -8.24
C LEU A 62 6.29 7.64 -9.20
N GLY A 63 5.00 7.33 -9.06
CA GLY A 63 4.27 6.46 -9.98
C GLY A 63 4.75 5.02 -9.97
N PHE A 64 5.43 4.58 -8.90
CA PHE A 64 5.93 3.21 -8.81
C PHE A 64 4.76 2.22 -8.84
N ALA A 65 4.73 1.36 -9.85
CA ALA A 65 3.67 0.39 -10.09
C ALA A 65 3.99 -1.00 -9.50
N GLY A 66 5.25 -1.25 -9.13
CA GLY A 66 5.68 -2.52 -8.57
C GLY A 66 5.17 -2.82 -7.17
N GLU A 67 5.66 -3.93 -6.62
CA GLU A 67 5.35 -4.37 -5.28
C GLU A 67 6.02 -3.46 -4.25
N ILE A 68 5.25 -2.89 -3.32
CA ILE A 68 5.79 -2.23 -2.12
C ILE A 68 5.51 -3.15 -0.95
N ARG A 69 6.58 -3.67 -0.34
CA ARG A 69 6.54 -4.67 0.72
C ARG A 69 6.95 -4.07 2.06
N ALA A 70 6.10 -4.19 3.07
CA ALA A 70 6.46 -3.85 4.44
C ALA A 70 7.22 -5.02 5.09
N THR A 71 8.34 -4.75 5.74
CA THR A 71 9.14 -5.74 6.49
C THR A 71 9.54 -5.20 7.87
N GLY A 72 9.96 -6.07 8.79
CA GLY A 72 10.41 -5.68 10.14
C GLY A 72 9.32 -5.84 11.20
N ASP A 73 9.15 -4.84 12.05
CA ASP A 73 8.20 -4.87 13.18
C ASP A 73 6.76 -4.52 12.74
N VAL A 74 6.22 -5.34 11.84
CA VAL A 74 4.89 -5.16 11.23
C VAL A 74 3.85 -5.95 12.01
N LEU A 75 2.79 -5.26 12.44
CA LEU A 75 1.68 -5.83 13.19
C LEU A 75 0.40 -5.93 12.35
N ILE A 76 -0.53 -6.79 12.79
CA ILE A 76 -1.80 -7.04 12.08
C ILE A 76 -2.70 -5.80 12.08
N ASP A 77 -2.71 -5.03 13.17
CA ASP A 77 -3.56 -3.85 13.30
C ASP A 77 -3.24 -2.75 12.28
N GLN A 78 -2.00 -2.74 11.80
CA GLN A 78 -1.45 -1.76 10.86
C GLN A 78 -1.79 -2.03 9.39
N LEU A 79 -2.17 -3.26 9.05
CA LEU A 79 -2.29 -3.72 7.66
C LEU A 79 -3.25 -2.89 6.81
N VAL A 80 -4.38 -2.48 7.39
CA VAL A 80 -5.37 -1.63 6.71
C VAL A 80 -4.76 -0.27 6.35
N GLN A 81 -4.05 0.36 7.29
CA GLN A 81 -3.39 1.63 7.04
C GLN A 81 -2.25 1.47 6.02
N MET A 82 -1.50 0.36 6.09
CA MET A 82 -0.44 0.08 5.11
C MET A 82 -1.02 -0.03 3.69
N ALA A 83 -2.13 -0.75 3.53
CA ALA A 83 -2.80 -0.88 2.23
C ALA A 83 -3.21 0.50 1.69
N ARG A 84 -3.81 1.32 2.55
CA ARG A 84 -4.23 2.69 2.21
C ARG A 84 -3.06 3.61 1.89
N SER A 85 -1.88 3.38 2.45
CA SER A 85 -0.67 4.16 2.14
C SER A 85 0.08 3.66 0.90
N GLY A 86 -0.34 2.56 0.27
CA GLY A 86 0.19 2.10 -1.01
C GLY A 86 1.03 0.81 -0.96
N PHE A 87 1.13 0.18 0.21
CA PHE A 87 1.74 -1.15 0.34
C PHE A 87 0.86 -2.21 -0.33
N THR A 88 1.49 -3.12 -1.07
CA THR A 88 0.83 -4.26 -1.70
C THR A 88 1.03 -5.55 -0.93
N THR A 89 2.15 -5.65 -0.21
CA THR A 89 2.52 -6.82 0.59
C THR A 89 2.97 -6.41 1.98
N ALA A 90 2.65 -7.21 2.99
CA ALA A 90 3.17 -7.05 4.35
C ALA A 90 3.72 -8.38 4.87
N VAL A 91 4.94 -8.34 5.42
CA VAL A 91 5.57 -9.45 6.13
C VAL A 91 5.35 -9.22 7.61
N LEU A 92 4.54 -10.05 8.25
CA LEU A 92 4.27 -9.94 9.67
C LEU A 92 5.54 -10.23 10.48
N ARG A 93 5.70 -9.56 11.62
CA ARG A 93 6.77 -9.88 12.56
C ARG A 93 6.67 -11.34 13.01
N GLN A 94 7.81 -11.90 13.41
CA GLN A 94 7.89 -13.28 13.88
C GLN A 94 6.89 -13.57 15.00
N GLY A 95 6.24 -14.74 14.93
CA GLY A 95 5.26 -15.21 15.92
C GLY A 95 3.82 -14.79 15.65
N LEU A 96 3.56 -13.92 14.67
CA LEU A 96 2.20 -13.59 14.22
C LEU A 96 1.72 -14.55 13.13
N LYS A 97 0.43 -14.89 13.17
CA LYS A 97 -0.24 -15.71 12.15
C LYS A 97 -1.05 -14.82 11.21
N ALA A 98 -1.03 -15.15 9.93
CA ALA A 98 -1.75 -14.41 8.89
C ALA A 98 -3.28 -14.62 8.93
N ASP A 99 -3.76 -15.63 9.67
CA ASP A 99 -5.19 -15.97 9.81
C ASP A 99 -6.05 -14.84 10.39
N ALA A 100 -5.45 -13.96 11.19
CA ALA A 100 -6.11 -12.80 11.78
C ALA A 100 -6.14 -11.58 10.85
N ALA A 101 -5.35 -11.56 9.77
CA ALA A 101 -5.23 -10.41 8.89
C ALA A 101 -6.54 -10.08 8.16
N GLN A 102 -7.26 -11.09 7.67
CA GLN A 102 -8.51 -10.88 6.93
C GLN A 102 -9.56 -10.16 7.79
N ARG A 103 -9.68 -10.54 9.07
CA ARG A 103 -10.60 -9.89 10.02
C ARG A 103 -10.34 -8.41 10.19
N GLN A 104 -9.09 -7.96 10.02
CA GLN A 104 -8.76 -6.54 10.11
C GLN A 104 -9.29 -5.76 8.90
N PHE A 105 -9.22 -6.34 7.70
CA PHE A 105 -9.79 -5.73 6.50
C PHE A 105 -11.33 -5.72 6.53
N ASP A 106 -11.95 -6.79 7.04
CA ASP A 106 -13.41 -6.90 7.12
C ASP A 106 -14.03 -5.91 8.14
N ARG A 107 -13.22 -5.38 9.06
CA ARG A 107 -13.67 -4.47 10.12
C ARG A 107 -14.12 -3.11 9.58
N PHE A 108 -13.56 -2.66 8.46
CA PHE A 108 -13.87 -1.37 7.86
C PHE A 108 -14.44 -1.57 6.46
N LYS A 109 -15.73 -1.31 6.29
CA LYS A 109 -16.43 -1.45 5.00
C LYS A 109 -16.09 -0.35 3.98
N GLY A 110 -15.49 0.75 4.44
CA GLY A 110 -15.14 1.89 3.61
C GLY A 110 -14.50 2.99 4.45
N PHE A 111 -13.98 4.01 3.78
CA PHE A 111 -13.28 5.13 4.40
C PHE A 111 -13.75 6.45 3.80
N TYR A 112 -13.90 7.46 4.66
CA TYR A 112 -14.31 8.79 4.22
C TYR A 112 -13.26 9.46 3.32
N GLN A 113 -11.98 9.26 3.65
CA GLN A 113 -10.85 9.92 2.98
C GLN A 113 -10.28 9.06 1.86
N GLY A 114 -9.74 9.75 0.86
CA GLY A 114 -8.99 9.14 -0.23
C GLY A 114 -7.74 8.38 0.21
N ASP A 115 -7.39 7.50 -0.70
CA ASP A 115 -6.34 6.52 -0.83
C ASP A 115 -4.95 6.91 -1.38
N ALA A 116 -3.94 6.05 -1.21
CA ALA A 116 -2.84 5.97 -2.17
C ALA A 116 -3.27 5.36 -3.52
N ALA A 117 -4.22 4.41 -3.52
CA ALA A 117 -4.78 3.81 -4.72
C ALA A 117 -6.00 4.58 -5.23
N HIS A 118 -6.92 4.97 -4.33
CA HIS A 118 -8.16 5.66 -4.66
C HIS A 118 -8.19 7.09 -4.10
N PRO A 119 -7.54 8.07 -4.75
CA PRO A 119 -7.32 9.40 -4.15
C PRO A 119 -8.58 10.23 -3.97
N ALA A 120 -9.66 9.91 -4.69
CA ALA A 120 -10.93 10.59 -4.53
C ALA A 120 -11.49 10.28 -3.13
N PRO A 121 -11.95 11.29 -2.40
CA PRO A 121 -12.68 11.05 -1.16
C PRO A 121 -14.08 10.51 -1.46
N HIS A 122 -14.68 9.83 -0.49
CA HIS A 122 -15.98 9.17 -0.64
C HIS A 122 -17.10 10.11 -1.12
N PHE A 123 -17.11 11.37 -0.67
CA PHE A 123 -18.13 12.33 -1.09
C PHE A 123 -17.98 12.77 -2.55
N ALA A 124 -16.75 12.81 -3.08
CA ALA A 124 -16.54 13.14 -4.50
C ALA A 124 -16.97 11.98 -5.42
N GLU A 125 -16.83 10.73 -4.97
CA GLU A 125 -17.33 9.57 -5.72
C GLU A 125 -18.86 9.55 -5.80
N ALA A 126 -19.55 9.92 -4.71
CA ALA A 126 -21.01 10.03 -4.71
C ALA A 126 -21.52 11.10 -5.68
N ASP A 127 -20.84 12.25 -5.74
CA ASP A 127 -21.17 13.34 -6.66
C ASP A 127 -20.96 12.91 -8.13
N ASN A 128 -19.86 12.20 -8.42
CA ASN A 128 -19.59 11.68 -9.77
C ASN A 128 -20.61 10.61 -10.20
N ALA A 129 -20.96 9.68 -9.32
CA ALA A 129 -21.95 8.64 -9.63
C ALA A 129 -23.35 9.23 -9.92
N ALA A 130 -23.73 10.28 -9.19
CA ALA A 130 -24.97 11.00 -9.45
C ALA A 130 -24.94 11.76 -10.79
N ALA A 131 -23.80 12.36 -11.14
CA ALA A 131 -23.61 13.03 -12.42
C ALA A 131 -23.67 12.06 -13.60
N ASP A 132 -23.00 10.91 -13.50
CA ASP A 132 -22.99 9.86 -14.52
C ASP A 132 -24.39 9.27 -14.75
N ALA A 133 -25.15 9.02 -13.68
CA ALA A 133 -26.53 8.54 -13.79
C ALA A 133 -27.44 9.55 -14.51
N ALA A 134 -27.29 10.85 -14.21
CA ALA A 134 -28.04 11.92 -14.85
C ALA A 134 -27.63 12.20 -16.31
N GLU A 135 -26.39 11.87 -16.70
CA GLU A 135 -25.90 11.89 -18.08
C GLU A 135 -26.55 10.75 -18.89
N VAL A 136 -26.56 9.53 -18.35
CA VAL A 136 -27.17 8.36 -18.99
C VAL A 136 -28.68 8.57 -19.18
N GLU A 137 -29.39 9.08 -18.18
CA GLU A 137 -30.82 9.37 -18.30
C GLU A 137 -31.11 10.41 -19.39
N ARG A 138 -30.25 11.44 -19.53
CA ARG A 138 -30.35 12.43 -20.61
C ARG A 138 -30.08 11.84 -22.00
N GLN A 139 -29.13 10.91 -22.12
CA GLN A 139 -28.82 10.25 -23.39
C GLN A 139 -29.89 9.23 -23.82
N VAL A 140 -30.58 8.60 -22.87
CA VAL A 140 -31.69 7.66 -23.16
C VAL A 140 -32.98 8.41 -23.52
N ALA A 141 -33.15 9.65 -23.05
CA ALA A 141 -34.31 10.48 -23.36
C ALA A 141 -34.22 11.26 -24.69
N ALA A 142 -33.09 11.19 -25.38
CA ALA A 142 -32.82 11.85 -26.67
C ALA A 142 -32.87 10.85 -27.84
#